data_AF-A0A453F5W8-F1
#
_entry.id   AF-A0A453F5W8-F1
#
_cell.length_a   1.000
_cell.length_b   1.000
_cell.length_c   1.000
_cell.angle_alpha   90.00
_cell.angle_beta   90.00
_cell.angle_gamma   90.00
#
_symmetry.space_group_name_H-M   'P 1'
#
loop_
_entity.id
_entity.type
_entity.pdbx_description
1 polymer ?
#
loop_
_entity_poly.entity_id
_entity_poly.type
_entity_poly.pdbx_seq_one_letter_code
_entity_poly.pdbx_strand_id
1 'polypeptide(L)'
;MRAMFEEFSRLLIEATSYNVTEKEKMRKYVTVHNNAAKREKWSRVQYEVNINEDQTEYTCECGQFKHTGMLCSHVLRVMEILHMEEKPAKHILKRWTKDTRDILPQHLVQYQKDNPVNMSFTCRHPTLFLKAMEVVRLGDSSAEAFDHLITYLVDLKLSW
;
A
#
# COMPACT_ATOMS: atom_id res chain seq x y z
N MET A 1 -0.37 2.83 -10.81
CA MET A 1 -1.22 2.21 -9.77
C MET A 1 -1.37 0.69 -9.95
N ARG A 2 -1.46 0.16 -11.20
CA ARG A 2 -1.52 -1.30 -11.49
C ARG A 2 -0.26 -2.09 -11.08
N ALA A 3 0.93 -1.55 -11.36
CA ALA A 3 2.21 -2.23 -11.08
C ALA A 3 2.42 -2.63 -9.60
N MET A 4 1.93 -1.83 -8.64
CA MET A 4 2.10 -2.14 -7.21
C MET A 4 1.20 -3.28 -6.74
N PHE A 5 -0.02 -3.36 -7.28
CA PHE A 5 -0.94 -4.45 -6.98
C PHE A 5 -0.45 -5.75 -7.62
N GLU A 6 0.01 -5.67 -8.87
CA GLU A 6 0.62 -6.80 -9.58
C GLU A 6 1.83 -7.35 -8.83
N GLU A 7 2.70 -6.48 -8.32
CA GLU A 7 3.87 -6.89 -7.53
C GLU A 7 3.48 -7.52 -6.20
N PHE A 8 2.48 -6.98 -5.50
CA PHE A 8 1.96 -7.61 -4.29
C PHE A 8 1.33 -8.98 -4.58
N SER A 9 0.55 -9.10 -5.66
CA SER A 9 0.01 -10.39 -6.12
C SER A 9 1.13 -11.38 -6.46
N ARG A 10 2.20 -10.93 -7.12
CA ARG A 10 3.39 -11.74 -7.42
C ARG A 10 4.04 -12.24 -6.12
N LEU A 11 4.21 -11.38 -5.12
CA LEU A 11 4.79 -11.75 -3.82
C LEU A 11 3.94 -12.76 -3.05
N LEU A 12 2.61 -12.65 -3.11
CA LEU A 12 1.70 -13.65 -2.55
C LEU A 12 1.85 -15.02 -3.24
N ILE A 13 1.91 -15.04 -4.57
CA ILE A 13 2.15 -16.29 -5.32
C ILE A 13 3.52 -16.85 -4.94
N GLU A 14 4.55 -16.01 -4.88
CA GLU A 14 5.90 -16.43 -4.50
C GLU A 14 5.96 -16.98 -3.06
N ALA A 15 5.18 -16.42 -2.13
CA ALA A 15 5.07 -16.88 -0.75
C ALA A 15 4.69 -18.36 -0.67
N THR A 16 3.83 -18.84 -1.58
CA THR A 16 3.41 -20.26 -1.65
C THR A 16 4.57 -21.22 -1.95
N SER A 17 5.69 -20.71 -2.46
CA SER A 17 6.89 -21.52 -2.72
C SER A 17 7.75 -21.76 -1.48
N TYR A 18 7.33 -21.26 -0.31
CA TYR A 18 8.05 -21.42 0.95
C TYR A 18 7.26 -22.23 1.97
N ASN A 19 7.95 -23.16 2.61
CA ASN A 19 7.51 -23.84 3.81
C ASN A 19 7.99 -23.07 5.03
N VAL A 20 7.25 -23.10 6.14
CA VAL A 20 7.58 -22.37 7.37
C VAL A 20 7.79 -23.36 8.50
N THR A 21 8.82 -23.10 9.30
CA THR A 21 9.14 -23.83 10.52
C THR A 21 9.18 -22.84 11.68
N GLU A 22 8.39 -23.10 12.71
CA GLU A 22 8.43 -22.32 13.95
C GLU A 22 9.71 -22.69 14.73
N LYS A 23 10.48 -21.67 15.14
CA LYS A 23 11.66 -21.83 16.00
C LYS A 23 11.36 -21.37 17.41
N GLU A 24 10.68 -20.26 17.54
CA GLU A 24 10.22 -19.71 18.81
C GLU A 24 8.78 -19.24 18.62
N LYS A 25 7.87 -19.80 19.43
CA LYS A 25 6.44 -19.55 19.30
C LYS A 25 6.13 -18.05 19.32
N MET A 26 5.46 -17.57 18.29
CA MET A 26 5.05 -16.17 18.10
C MET A 26 6.21 -15.16 18.11
N ARG A 27 7.46 -15.61 17.93
CA ARG A 27 8.65 -14.74 17.92
C ARG A 27 9.55 -14.98 16.72
N LYS A 28 9.84 -16.23 16.37
CA LYS A 28 10.83 -16.55 15.35
C LYS A 28 10.39 -17.71 14.48
N TYR A 29 10.41 -17.46 13.18
CA TYR A 29 10.04 -18.40 12.13
C TYR A 29 11.15 -18.48 11.09
N VAL A 30 11.28 -19.64 10.49
CA VAL A 30 12.21 -19.90 9.40
C VAL A 30 11.42 -20.32 8.18
N THR A 31 11.60 -19.61 7.08
CA THR A 31 11.02 -19.96 5.79
C THR A 31 12.07 -20.66 4.92
N VAL A 32 11.69 -21.75 4.26
CA VAL A 32 12.57 -22.54 3.39
C VAL A 32 11.87 -22.77 2.06
N HIS A 33 12.56 -22.51 0.95
CA HIS A 33 12.02 -22.74 -0.38
C HIS A 33 11.68 -24.23 -0.56
N ASN A 34 10.49 -24.55 -1.07
CA ASN A 34 9.99 -25.92 -1.21
C ASN A 34 10.88 -26.80 -2.09
N ASN A 35 11.53 -26.19 -3.09
CA ASN A 35 12.47 -26.83 -3.99
C ASN A 35 13.95 -26.61 -3.61
N ALA A 36 14.25 -26.37 -2.33
CA ALA A 36 15.61 -26.07 -1.86
C ALA A 36 16.67 -27.09 -2.33
N ALA A 37 16.32 -28.38 -2.34
CA ALA A 37 17.24 -29.45 -2.73
C ALA A 37 17.62 -29.45 -4.23
N LYS A 38 16.81 -28.83 -5.09
CA LYS A 38 17.10 -28.71 -6.54
C LYS A 38 17.72 -27.36 -6.90
N ARG A 39 17.84 -26.43 -5.95
CA ARG A 39 18.49 -25.14 -6.19
C ARG A 39 20.00 -25.29 -6.04
N GLU A 40 20.71 -24.43 -6.77
CA GLU A 40 22.16 -24.32 -6.67
C GLU A 40 22.63 -24.13 -5.23
N LYS A 41 23.74 -24.76 -4.87
CA LYS A 41 24.26 -24.76 -3.49
C LYS A 41 24.61 -23.37 -2.97
N TRP A 42 24.92 -22.44 -3.87
CA TRP A 42 25.20 -21.03 -3.55
C TRP A 42 23.92 -20.18 -3.43
N SER A 43 22.77 -20.69 -3.85
CA SER A 43 21.50 -19.98 -3.74
C SER A 43 21.00 -20.02 -2.31
N ARG A 44 20.69 -18.85 -1.74
CA ARG A 44 20.06 -18.77 -0.43
C ARG A 44 18.63 -19.29 -0.51
N VAL A 45 18.36 -20.38 0.20
CA VAL A 45 17.06 -21.08 0.19
C VAL A 45 16.27 -20.89 1.49
N GLN A 46 16.88 -20.31 2.52
CA GLN A 46 16.30 -20.16 3.85
C GLN A 46 16.38 -18.70 4.32
N TYR A 47 15.30 -18.24 4.94
CA TYR A 47 15.16 -16.89 5.47
C TYR A 47 14.50 -16.89 6.86
N GLU A 48 15.13 -16.24 7.82
CA GLU A 48 14.59 -15.96 9.14
C GLU A 48 13.60 -14.78 9.13
N VAL A 49 12.49 -14.96 9.82
CA VAL A 49 11.44 -13.97 10.07
C VAL A 49 11.27 -13.82 11.57
N ASN A 50 11.46 -12.60 12.06
CA ASN A 50 11.28 -12.24 13.46
C ASN A 50 10.03 -11.38 13.64
N ILE A 51 9.29 -11.68 14.69
CA ILE A 51 8.11 -10.96 15.13
C ILE A 51 8.47 -10.26 16.43
N ASN A 52 8.13 -8.99 16.55
CA ASN A 52 8.30 -8.26 17.79
C ASN A 52 7.30 -8.73 18.88
N GLU A 53 7.52 -8.31 20.12
CA GLU A 53 6.77 -8.85 21.26
C GLU A 53 5.27 -8.51 21.25
N ASP A 54 4.92 -7.36 20.66
CA ASP A 54 3.53 -6.91 20.51
C ASP A 54 2.85 -7.49 19.25
N GLN A 55 3.54 -8.32 18.47
CA GLN A 55 3.06 -8.96 17.23
C GLN A 55 2.59 -7.99 16.15
N THR A 56 3.09 -6.76 16.18
CA THR A 56 2.71 -5.74 15.19
C THR A 56 3.75 -5.54 14.09
N GLU A 57 4.98 -6.00 14.28
CA GLU A 57 6.08 -5.85 13.36
C GLU A 57 6.70 -7.19 12.95
N TYR A 58 6.83 -7.38 11.65
CA TYR A 58 7.42 -8.56 11.04
C TYR A 58 8.66 -8.13 10.28
N THR A 59 9.81 -8.68 10.64
CA THR A 59 11.08 -8.37 10.00
C THR A 59 11.65 -9.64 9.39
N CYS A 60 12.10 -9.55 8.14
CA CYS A 60 12.81 -10.65 7.49
C CYS A 60 14.22 -10.22 7.15
N GLU A 61 15.16 -11.15 7.33
CA GLU A 61 16.57 -10.95 7.02
C GLU A 61 16.86 -10.75 5.52
N CYS A 62 15.90 -11.02 4.62
CA CYS A 62 16.03 -10.68 3.20
C CYS A 62 16.11 -9.17 2.96
N GLY A 63 15.68 -8.34 3.93
CA GLY A 63 15.78 -6.88 3.86
C GLY A 63 14.83 -6.20 2.88
N GLN A 64 13.96 -6.93 2.17
CA GLN A 64 13.10 -6.38 1.11
C GLN A 64 12.27 -5.17 1.56
N PHE A 65 11.73 -5.20 2.78
CA PHE A 65 10.96 -4.09 3.33
C PHE A 65 11.79 -2.81 3.47
N LYS A 66 13.06 -2.91 3.89
CA LYS A 66 13.95 -1.74 4.02
C LYS A 66 14.25 -1.09 2.66
N HIS A 67 14.27 -1.88 1.59
CA HIS A 67 14.59 -1.41 0.24
C HIS A 67 13.37 -0.93 -0.56
N THR A 68 12.24 -1.61 -0.41
CA THR A 68 11.07 -1.42 -1.27
C THR A 68 9.84 -0.89 -0.53
N GLY A 69 9.86 -0.90 0.81
CA GLY A 69 8.69 -0.63 1.64
C GLY A 69 7.61 -1.72 1.55
N MET A 70 7.90 -2.88 0.94
CA MET A 70 6.98 -4.00 0.79
C MET A 70 7.40 -5.17 1.66
N LEU A 71 6.41 -5.86 2.23
CA LEU A 71 6.64 -7.17 2.85
C LEU A 71 7.16 -8.15 1.80
N CYS A 72 8.17 -8.93 2.14
CA CYS A 72 8.63 -10.00 1.26
C CYS A 72 7.67 -11.19 1.28
N SER A 73 7.82 -12.06 0.28
CA SER A 73 7.14 -13.35 0.21
C SER A 73 7.33 -14.20 1.49
N HIS A 74 8.48 -14.09 2.16
CA HIS A 74 8.74 -14.81 3.42
C HIS A 74 7.86 -14.35 4.58
N VAL A 75 7.75 -13.03 4.78
CA VAL A 75 6.88 -12.47 5.83
C VAL A 75 5.42 -12.80 5.53
N LEU A 76 4.99 -12.61 4.27
CA LEU A 76 3.63 -12.90 3.84
C LEU A 76 3.25 -14.36 4.13
N ARG A 77 4.17 -15.31 3.89
CA ARG A 77 3.94 -16.73 4.18
C ARG A 77 3.79 -17.02 5.68
N VAL A 78 4.59 -16.37 6.53
CA VAL A 78 4.48 -16.51 7.99
C VAL A 78 3.13 -15.96 8.47
N MET A 79 2.73 -14.79 7.98
CA MET A 79 1.45 -14.18 8.33
C MET A 79 0.26 -15.06 7.93
N GLU A 80 0.31 -15.71 6.77
CA GLU A 80 -0.72 -16.64 6.29
C GLU A 80 -0.91 -17.83 7.23
N ILE A 81 0.18 -18.44 7.69
CA ILE A 81 0.16 -19.62 8.58
C ILE A 81 -0.27 -19.27 10.00
N LEU A 82 0.03 -18.06 10.45
CA LEU A 82 -0.45 -17.56 11.74
C LEU A 82 -1.94 -17.19 11.72
N HIS A 83 -2.62 -17.38 10.58
CA HIS A 83 -4.05 -17.09 10.40
C HIS A 83 -4.43 -15.71 10.94
N MET A 84 -3.58 -14.71 10.73
CA MET A 84 -3.89 -13.38 11.22
C MET A 84 -5.12 -12.83 10.52
N GLU A 85 -6.23 -12.83 11.26
CA GLU A 85 -7.50 -12.23 10.84
C GLU A 85 -7.40 -10.70 10.83
N GLU A 86 -6.55 -10.13 11.71
CA GLU A 86 -6.25 -8.71 11.72
C GLU A 86 -5.10 -8.36 10.78
N LYS A 87 -5.42 -7.51 9.80
CA LYS A 87 -4.46 -6.76 9.00
C LYS A 87 -3.48 -6.05 9.94
N PRO A 88 -2.15 -6.27 9.87
CA PRO A 88 -1.23 -5.45 10.64
C PRO A 88 -1.36 -4.02 10.12
N ALA A 89 -2.03 -3.18 10.89
CA ALA A 89 -2.29 -1.79 10.54
C ALA A 89 -0.99 -1.02 10.25
N LYS A 90 0.14 -1.48 10.81
CA LYS A 90 1.48 -0.92 10.60
C LYS A 90 2.11 -1.25 9.24
N HIS A 91 1.71 -2.33 8.57
CA HIS A 91 2.27 -2.75 7.27
C HIS A 91 1.37 -2.45 6.08
N ILE A 92 0.12 -2.04 6.32
CA ILE A 92 -0.77 -1.48 5.29
C ILE A 92 -0.58 0.04 5.30
N LEU A 93 0.48 0.51 4.63
CA LEU A 93 0.57 1.94 4.36
C LEU A 93 -0.64 2.34 3.48
N LYS A 94 -1.19 3.56 3.63
CA LYS A 94 -2.38 4.03 2.85
C LYS A 94 -2.18 3.97 1.32
N ARG A 95 -0.92 3.88 0.86
CA ARG A 95 -0.54 3.62 -0.55
C ARG A 95 -1.02 2.24 -1.07
N TRP A 96 -1.41 1.33 -0.20
CA TRP A 96 -1.59 -0.10 -0.51
C TRP A 96 -3.06 -0.52 -0.54
N THR A 97 -3.95 0.30 0.01
CA THR A 97 -5.39 0.16 -0.20
C THR A 97 -5.80 0.84 -1.51
N LYS A 98 -6.92 0.40 -2.08
CA LYS A 98 -7.53 0.91 -3.32
C LYS A 98 -7.82 2.44 -3.29
N ASP A 99 -7.64 3.08 -2.12
CA ASP A 99 -7.81 4.51 -1.84
C ASP A 99 -6.56 5.35 -2.13
N THR A 100 -5.69 4.89 -3.03
CA THR A 100 -4.54 5.67 -3.52
C THR A 100 -4.92 6.91 -4.34
N ARG A 101 -6.21 7.20 -4.48
CA ARG A 101 -6.73 8.45 -5.05
C ARG A 101 -6.79 9.60 -4.05
N ASP A 102 -6.49 9.37 -2.77
CA ASP A 102 -6.62 10.38 -1.70
C ASP A 102 -5.29 10.91 -1.15
N ILE A 103 -4.15 10.65 -1.82
CA ILE A 103 -2.87 11.31 -1.46
C ILE A 103 -2.87 12.69 -2.12
N LEU A 104 -3.49 13.63 -1.43
CA LEU A 104 -3.53 15.01 -1.82
C LEU A 104 -2.14 15.67 -1.64
N PRO A 105 -1.73 16.60 -2.52
CA PRO A 105 -0.53 17.43 -2.34
C PRO A 105 -0.44 18.03 -0.94
N GLN A 106 0.76 18.41 -0.47
CA GLN A 106 1.00 18.81 0.93
C GLN A 106 0.07 19.92 1.46
N HIS A 107 -0.39 20.83 0.59
CA HIS A 107 -1.34 21.90 0.95
C HIS A 107 -2.82 21.44 1.07
N LEU A 108 -3.11 20.20 0.67
CA LEU A 108 -4.45 19.60 0.61
C LEU A 108 -4.60 18.38 1.53
N VAL A 109 -3.55 17.98 2.25
CA VAL A 109 -3.54 16.86 3.21
C VAL A 109 -4.66 17.00 4.27
N GLN A 110 -5.05 18.23 4.60
CA GLN A 110 -6.14 18.50 5.54
C GLN A 110 -7.53 17.98 5.10
N TYR A 111 -7.70 17.66 3.81
CA TYR A 111 -8.95 17.16 3.24
C TYR A 111 -8.96 15.65 3.02
N GLN A 112 -7.91 14.94 3.47
CA GLN A 112 -7.88 13.48 3.40
C GLN A 112 -9.07 12.94 4.21
N LYS A 113 -9.78 11.94 3.65
CA LYS A 113 -11.06 11.43 4.16
C LYS A 113 -11.04 10.99 5.63
N ASP A 114 -9.86 10.69 6.15
CA ASP A 114 -9.63 10.23 7.53
C ASP A 114 -9.09 11.34 8.46
N ASN A 115 -9.10 12.62 8.05
CA ASN A 115 -8.56 13.70 8.86
C ASN A 115 -9.61 14.24 9.84
N PRO A 116 -9.38 14.17 11.17
CA PRO A 116 -10.32 14.68 12.18
C PRO A 116 -10.55 16.20 12.12
N VAL A 117 -9.70 16.95 11.40
CA VAL A 117 -9.81 18.42 11.22
C VAL A 117 -10.93 18.82 10.26
N ASN A 118 -11.50 17.87 9.50
CA ASN A 118 -12.56 18.13 8.52
C ASN A 118 -13.91 18.54 9.17
N MET A 119 -14.02 18.50 10.50
CA MET A 119 -15.22 18.94 11.22
C MET A 119 -15.31 20.46 11.46
N SER A 120 -14.25 21.25 11.24
CA SER A 120 -14.20 22.65 11.72
C SER A 120 -13.96 23.74 10.68
N PHE A 121 -13.75 23.42 9.39
CA PHE A 121 -13.71 24.45 8.34
C PHE A 121 -15.10 24.61 7.71
N THR A 122 -15.61 25.85 7.74
CA THR A 122 -16.94 26.25 7.25
C THR A 122 -17.44 25.41 6.07
N CYS A 123 -18.68 24.87 6.16
CA CYS A 123 -19.25 23.89 5.22
C CYS A 123 -19.12 24.25 3.71
N ARG A 124 -18.87 25.53 3.40
CA ARG A 124 -18.69 26.05 2.03
C ARG A 124 -17.44 25.50 1.35
N HIS A 125 -16.33 25.35 2.08
CA HIS A 125 -15.06 24.97 1.47
C HIS A 125 -14.99 23.48 1.09
N PRO A 126 -15.40 22.52 1.94
CA PRO A 126 -15.44 21.11 1.54
C PRO A 126 -16.39 20.85 0.37
N THR A 127 -17.55 21.51 0.32
CA THR A 127 -18.50 21.38 -0.80
C THR A 127 -17.91 21.87 -2.11
N LEU A 128 -17.29 23.05 -2.12
CA LEU A 128 -16.67 23.60 -3.32
C LEU A 128 -15.51 22.72 -3.81
N PHE A 129 -14.69 22.22 -2.89
CA PHE A 129 -13.56 21.35 -3.20
C PHE A 129 -14.01 20.02 -3.81
N LEU A 130 -14.99 19.34 -3.19
CA LEU A 130 -15.53 18.09 -3.71
C LEU A 130 -16.15 18.27 -5.10
N LYS A 131 -16.85 19.38 -5.34
CA LYS A 131 -17.41 19.71 -6.65
C LYS A 131 -16.32 20.01 -7.69
N ALA A 132 -15.27 20.73 -7.31
CA ALA A 132 -14.12 20.96 -8.19
C ALA A 132 -13.44 19.64 -8.59
N MET A 133 -13.30 18.68 -7.67
CA MET A 133 -12.71 17.37 -7.96
C MET A 133 -13.58 16.51 -8.90
N GLU A 134 -14.91 16.59 -8.77
CA GLU A 134 -15.83 15.94 -9.71
C GLU A 134 -15.66 16.49 -11.13
N VAL A 135 -15.47 17.81 -11.26
CA VAL A 135 -15.24 18.48 -12.54
C VAL A 135 -13.88 18.11 -13.13
N VAL A 136 -12.80 18.08 -12.32
CA VAL A 136 -11.48 17.60 -12.77
C VAL A 136 -11.56 16.19 -13.33
N ARG A 137 -12.27 15.29 -12.65
CA ARG A 137 -12.48 13.91 -13.12
C ARG A 137 -13.18 13.84 -14.48
N LEU A 138 -14.11 14.75 -14.76
CA LEU A 138 -14.78 14.85 -16.06
C LEU A 138 -13.81 15.38 -17.13
N GLY A 139 -12.98 16.38 -16.80
CA GLY A 139 -11.94 16.89 -17.70
C GLY A 139 -10.91 15.83 -18.09
N ASP A 140 -10.52 14.96 -17.16
CA ASP A 140 -9.55 13.88 -17.39
C ASP A 140 -10.10 12.72 -18.27
N SER A 141 -11.38 12.75 -18.63
CA SER A 141 -12.01 11.62 -19.34
C SER A 141 -11.65 11.52 -20.83
N SER A 142 -11.26 12.63 -21.47
CA SER A 142 -10.72 12.67 -22.84
C SER A 142 -9.93 13.96 -23.08
N ALA A 143 -9.16 14.02 -24.16
CA ALA A 143 -8.42 15.23 -24.53
C ALA A 143 -9.36 16.41 -24.82
N GLU A 144 -10.49 16.15 -25.48
CA GLU A 144 -11.51 17.15 -25.80
C GLU A 144 -12.20 17.68 -24.53
N ALA A 145 -12.47 16.79 -23.56
CA ALA A 145 -13.03 17.18 -22.27
C ALA A 145 -12.05 18.04 -21.45
N PHE A 146 -10.75 17.74 -21.53
CA PHE A 146 -9.69 18.53 -20.91
C PHE A 146 -9.60 19.93 -21.52
N ASP A 147 -9.55 20.03 -22.86
CA ASP A 147 -9.45 21.31 -23.58
C ASP A 147 -10.67 22.20 -23.32
N HIS A 148 -11.86 21.60 -23.24
CA HIS A 148 -13.08 22.32 -22.88
C HIS A 148 -13.04 22.83 -21.43
N LEU A 149 -12.65 21.96 -20.49
CA LEU A 149 -12.60 22.31 -19.08
C LEU A 149 -11.56 23.40 -18.79
N ILE A 150 -10.36 23.31 -19.36
CA ILE A 150 -9.29 24.27 -19.07
C ILE A 150 -9.67 25.67 -19.56
N THR A 151 -10.34 25.77 -20.71
CA THR A 151 -10.89 27.04 -21.23
C THR A 151 -11.89 27.63 -20.24
N TYR A 152 -12.84 26.82 -19.78
CA TYR A 152 -13.87 27.27 -18.83
C TYR A 152 -13.28 27.68 -17.47
N LEU A 153 -12.25 26.99 -16.98
CA LEU A 153 -11.57 27.34 -15.73
C LEU A 153 -10.76 28.64 -15.83
N VAL A 154 -10.16 28.92 -17.00
CA VAL A 154 -9.50 30.19 -17.27
C VAL A 154 -10.51 31.34 -17.26
N ASP A 155 -11.63 31.18 -17.95
CA ASP A 155 -12.71 32.18 -18.00
C ASP A 155 -13.31 32.41 -16.60
N LEU A 156 -13.56 31.34 -15.85
CA LEU A 156 -14.03 31.42 -14.47
C LEU A 156 -13.04 32.18 -13.58
N LYS A 157 -11.73 31.97 -13.73
CA LYS A 157 -10.72 32.70 -12.95
C LYS A 157 -10.68 34.19 -13.28
N LEU A 158 -10.98 34.57 -14.52
CA LEU A 158 -11.03 35.98 -14.95
C LEU A 158 -12.30 36.70 -14.50
N SER A 159 -13.30 35.96 -14.03
CA SER A 159 -14.61 36.51 -13.61
C SER A 159 -14.68 36.98 -12.14
N TRP A 160 -13.57 36.89 -11.39
CA TRP A 160 -13.40 37.31 -9.99
C TRP A 160 -12.14 38.14 -9.83
#